data_AF-A0A821I401-F1
#
_entry.id   AF-A0A821I401-F1
#
_cell.length_a   1.000
_cell.length_b   1.000
_cell.length_c   1.000
_cell.angle_alpha   90.00
_cell.angle_beta   90.00
_cell.angle_gamma   90.00
#
_symmetry.space_group_name_H-M   'P 1'
#
loop_
_entity.id
_entity.type
_entity.pdbx_description
1 polymer ?
#
loop_
_entity_poly.entity_id
_entity_poly.type
_entity_poly.pdbx_seq_one_letter_code
_entity_poly.pdbx_strand_id
1 'polypeptide(L)' 'IGLLDRNGRDPKVLDVLCSLCVNNDVAVRANQNLIWESLVQRRDLLLQTALVDHVTW' A
#
# COMPACT_ATOMS: atom_id res chain seq x y z
N ILE A 1 -6.25 -7.95 -1.66
CA ILE A 1 -6.33 -6.48 -1.88
C ILE A 1 -7.75 -5.92 -1.85
N GLY A 2 -8.78 -6.67 -2.25
CA GLY A 2 -10.18 -6.28 -1.99
C GLY A 2 -10.53 -6.03 -0.51
N LEU A 3 -9.64 -6.38 0.43
CA LEU A 3 -9.76 -6.12 1.87
C LEU A 3 -9.45 -4.66 2.23
N LEU A 4 -8.52 -3.97 1.53
CA LEU A 4 -8.27 -2.54 1.73
C LEU A 4 -9.47 -1.69 1.29
N ASP A 5 -10.08 -2.09 0.18
CA ASP A 5 -11.22 -1.45 -0.47
C ASP A 5 -12.50 -1.58 0.39
N ARG A 6 -12.75 -2.78 0.93
CA ARG A 6 -13.93 -3.08 1.74
C ARG A 6 -13.86 -2.55 3.18
N ASN A 7 -12.66 -2.42 3.73
CA ASN A 7 -12.45 -2.02 5.13
C ASN A 7 -12.13 -0.52 5.30
N GLY A 8 -12.25 0.29 4.25
CA GLY A 8 -12.14 1.75 4.36
C GLY A 8 -10.76 2.23 4.83
N ARG A 9 -9.68 1.63 4.29
CA ARG A 9 -8.28 1.95 4.66
C ARG A 9 -7.91 1.66 6.13
N ASP A 10 -8.42 0.57 6.68
CA ASP A 10 -8.00 0.08 8.00
C ASP A 10 -6.48 -0.15 8.04
N PRO A 11 -5.72 0.52 8.95
CA PRO A 11 -4.28 0.39 9.04
C PRO A 11 -3.82 -1.05 9.32
N LYS A 12 -4.65 -1.86 9.99
CA LYS A 12 -4.33 -3.28 10.25
C LYS A 12 -4.19 -4.09 8.96
N VAL A 13 -4.86 -3.69 7.88
CA VAL A 13 -4.74 -4.37 6.59
C VAL A 13 -3.36 -4.13 5.99
N LEU A 14 -2.78 -2.94 6.21
CA LEU A 14 -1.41 -2.65 5.77
C LEU A 14 -0.40 -3.47 6.58
N ASP A 15 -0.61 -3.65 7.89
CA ASP A 15 0.23 -4.51 8.74
C ASP A 15 0.24 -5.95 8.24
N VAL A 16 -0.92 -6.49 7.86
CA VAL A 16 -1.04 -7.84 7.26
C VAL A 16 -0.30 -7.93 5.93
N LEU A 17 -0.41 -6.91 5.06
CA LEU A 17 0.35 -6.88 3.81
C LEU A 17 1.86 -6.83 4.08
N CYS A 18 2.30 -6.07 5.08
CA CYS A 18 3.69 -6.00 5.51
C CYS A 18 4.19 -7.35 6.05
N SER A 19 3.40 -8.07 6.86
CA SER A 19 3.77 -9.39 7.36
C SER A 19 3.83 -10.47 6.28
N LEU A 20 3.19 -10.26 5.12
CA LEU A 20 3.34 -11.17 3.97
C LEU A 20 4.63 -10.91 3.19
N CYS A 21 5.15 -9.67 3.22
CA CYS A 21 6.42 -9.33 2.58
C CYS A 21 7.64 -9.88 3.32
N VAL A 22 7.52 -10.10 4.64
CA VAL A 22 8.60 -10.59 5.51
C VAL A 22 8.09 -11.74 6.36
N ASN A 23 8.70 -12.91 6.23
CA ASN A 23 8.36 -14.08 7.02
C ASN A 23 9.61 -14.56 7.78
N ASN A 24 9.51 -14.67 9.11
CA ASN A 24 10.65 -15.01 9.99
C ASN A 24 11.90 -14.16 9.70
N ASP A 25 11.73 -12.84 9.61
CA ASP A 25 12.79 -11.86 9.27
C ASP A 25 13.42 -12.04 7.88
N VAL A 26 12.86 -12.90 7.02
CA VAL A 26 13.30 -13.09 5.64
C VAL A 26 12.33 -12.42 4.68
N ALA A 27 12.86 -11.55 3.82
CA ALA A 27 12.09 -10.91 2.76
C ALA A 27 11.70 -11.92 1.66
N VAL A 28 10.42 -11.96 1.30
CA VAL A 28 9.89 -12.82 0.24
C VAL A 28 9.62 -11.99 -1.01
N ARG A 29 10.58 -11.94 -1.94
CA ARG A 29 10.52 -11.11 -3.16
C ARG A 29 9.26 -11.33 -4.01
N ALA A 30 8.80 -12.57 -4.14
CA ALA A 30 7.59 -12.88 -4.90
C ALA A 30 6.35 -12.20 -4.30
N ASN A 31 6.22 -12.21 -2.97
CA ASN A 31 5.11 -11.56 -2.27
C ASN A 31 5.19 -10.03 -2.41
N GLN A 32 6.39 -9.46 -2.31
CA GLN A 32 6.62 -8.04 -2.50
C GLN A 32 6.20 -7.58 -3.90
N ASN A 33 6.59 -8.31 -4.95
CA ASN A 33 6.22 -7.99 -6.33
C ASN A 33 4.70 -8.05 -6.53
N LEU A 34 4.04 -9.11 -6.05
CA LEU A 34 2.61 -9.29 -6.21
C LEU A 34 1.79 -8.20 -5.49
N ILE A 35 2.20 -7.84 -4.27
CA ILE A 35 1.58 -6.75 -3.50
C ILE A 35 1.80 -5.41 -4.20
N TRP A 36 3.03 -5.14 -4.66
CA TRP A 36 3.36 -3.92 -5.39
C TRP A 36 2.53 -3.76 -6.66
N GLU A 37 2.50 -4.75 -7.54
CA GLU A 37 1.76 -4.71 -8.81
C GLU A 37 0.29 -4.39 -8.59
N SER A 38 -0.31 -5.04 -7.59
CA SER A 38 -1.71 -4.89 -7.30
C SER A 38 -2.06 -3.55 -6.64
N LEU A 39 -1.15 -2.94 -5.87
CA LEU A 39 -1.32 -1.60 -5.29
C LEU A 39 -1.08 -0.49 -6.33
N VAL A 40 -0.11 -0.66 -7.22
CA VAL A 40 0.19 0.31 -8.30
C VAL A 40 -0.96 0.40 -9.30
N GLN A 41 -1.60 -0.73 -9.62
CA GLN A 41 -2.78 -0.76 -10.49
C GLN A 41 -3.99 -0.04 -9.87
N ARG A 42 -4.02 0.10 -8.53
CA ARG A 42 -5.14 0.67 -7.77
C ARG A 42 -4.70 1.85 -6.90
N ARG A 43 -4.42 2.98 -7.56
CA ARG A 43 -3.91 4.22 -6.92
C ARG A 43 -4.86 4.85 -5.89
N ASP A 44 -6.11 4.42 -5.84
CA ASP A 44 -7.15 4.87 -4.93
C ASP A 44 -7.07 4.26 -3.52
N LEU A 45 -6.34 3.15 -3.36
CA LEU A 45 -6.28 2.41 -2.10
C LEU A 45 -5.40 3.09 -1.03
N LEU A 46 -4.33 3.76 -1.46
CA LEU A 46 -3.40 4.47 -0.59
C LEU A 46 -3.55 5.97 -0.73
N LEU A 47 -3.15 6.72 0.31
CA LEU A 47 -3.08 8.17 0.24
C LEU A 47 -2.09 8.61 -0.85
N GLN A 48 -2.52 9.56 -1.66
CA GLN A 48 -1.68 10.21 -2.67
C GLN A 48 -1.21 11.55 -2.12
N THR A 49 0.04 11.89 -2.38
CA THR A 49 0.63 13.18 -2.01
C THR A 49 1.40 13.73 -3.20
N ALA A 50 1.40 15.05 -3.34
CA ALA A 50 2.13 15.77 -4.36
C ALA A 50 2.67 17.07 -3.77
N LEU A 51 3.84 17.49 -4.23
CA LEU A 51 4.34 18.83 -3.97
C LEU A 51 3.49 19.84 -4.74
N VAL A 52 3.10 20.93 -4.09
CA VAL A 52 2.35 22.03 -4.69
C VAL A 52 3.06 23.35 -4.41
N ASP A 53 3.03 24.26 -5.36
CA ASP A 53 3.64 25.58 -5.21
C ASP A 53 2.83 26.46 -4.24
N HIS A 54 3.53 27.39 -3.58
CA HIS A 54 2.89 28.41 -2.75
C HIS A 54 2.30 29.51 -3.63
N VAL A 55 0.98 29.69 -3.60
CA VAL A 55 0.26 30.70 -4.41
C VAL A 55 -0.03 31.94 -3.56
N THR A 56 0.48 33.10 -3.96
CA THR A 56 0.19 34.42 -3.38
C THR A 56 -0.69 35.25 -4.33
N TRP A 57 -1.70 35.95 -3.78
CA TRP A 57 -2.64 36.81 -4.53
C TRP A 57 -2.15 38.24 -4.69
#